data_AF-A0A1D9GV09-F1
#
_entry.id   AF-A0A1D9GV09-F1
#
_cell.length_a   1.000
_cell.length_b   1.000
_cell.length_c   1.000
_cell.angle_alpha   90.00
_cell.angle_beta   90.00
_cell.angle_gamma   90.00
#
_symmetry.space_group_name_H-M   'P 1'
#
loop_
_entity.id
_entity.type
_entity.pdbx_description
1 polymer ?
#
loop_
_entity_poly.entity_id
_entity_poly.type
_entity_poly.pdbx_seq_one_letter_code
_entity_poly.pdbx_strand_id
1 'polypeptide(L)'
;MALSGGGMLAATVVVLVLVLRAFYLNVKVGRMALIRRSGHRLLHVELRRCVYMEQLPAYISQFPVPREMRMRVLRFASIVLWRETSSIALPDEACTHLGDISIQNYDEQFPRWARVRALVEARAGPDRSLRGKPSQ
;
A
#
# COMPACT_ATOMS: atom_id res chain seq x y z
N MET A 1 -23.61 17.26 -27.14
CA MET A 1 -24.46 17.50 -25.95
C MET A 1 -23.85 18.61 -25.14
N ALA A 2 -24.37 19.84 -25.26
CA ALA A 2 -23.90 20.97 -24.46
C ALA A 2 -24.49 20.84 -23.06
N LEU A 3 -23.63 20.68 -22.04
CA LEU A 3 -24.05 20.77 -20.65
C LEU A 3 -24.56 22.20 -20.40
N SER A 4 -25.79 22.33 -19.90
CA SER A 4 -26.32 23.63 -19.47
C SER A 4 -25.40 24.28 -18.44
N GLY A 5 -25.49 25.60 -18.23
CA GLY A 5 -24.61 26.31 -17.27
C GLY A 5 -24.57 25.66 -15.88
N GLY A 6 -25.69 25.10 -15.42
CA GLY A 6 -25.76 24.30 -14.18
C GLY A 6 -25.07 22.93 -14.27
N GLY A 7 -25.17 22.23 -15.40
CA GLY A 7 -24.48 20.97 -15.63
C GLY A 7 -22.95 21.13 -15.73
N MET A 8 -22.49 22.23 -16.30
CA MET A 8 -21.07 22.56 -16.38
C MET A 8 -20.49 22.87 -14.99
N LEU A 9 -21.21 23.60 -14.14
CA LEU A 9 -20.82 23.85 -12.74
C LEU A 9 -20.81 22.57 -11.89
N ALA A 10 -21.80 21.69 -12.07
CA ALA A 10 -21.82 20.41 -11.37
C ALA A 10 -20.63 19.53 -11.80
N ALA A 11 -20.34 19.46 -13.10
CA ALA A 11 -19.20 18.71 -13.63
C ALA A 11 -17.86 19.25 -13.10
N THR A 12 -17.67 20.57 -13.07
CA THR A 12 -16.44 21.17 -12.54
C THR A 12 -16.26 20.89 -11.04
N VAL A 13 -17.33 20.98 -10.24
CA VAL A 13 -17.28 20.63 -8.81
C VAL A 13 -16.91 19.15 -8.62
N VAL A 14 -17.50 18.24 -9.39
CA VAL A 14 -17.17 16.81 -9.31
C VAL A 14 -15.69 16.57 -9.66
N VAL A 15 -15.20 17.17 -10.75
CA VAL A 15 -13.79 17.06 -11.13
C VAL A 15 -12.88 17.63 -10.05
N LEU A 16 -13.21 18.78 -9.48
CA LEU A 16 -12.44 19.39 -8.40
C LEU A 16 -12.36 18.48 -7.16
N VAL A 17 -13.48 17.89 -6.75
CA VAL A 17 -13.53 16.94 -5.62
C VAL A 17 -12.65 15.71 -5.90
N LEU A 18 -12.68 15.18 -7.13
CA LEU A 18 -11.84 14.05 -7.51
C LEU A 18 -10.35 14.41 -7.49
N VAL A 19 -9.97 15.59 -7.97
CA VAL A 19 -8.59 16.09 -7.93
C VAL A 19 -8.11 16.25 -6.49
N LEU A 20 -8.91 16.88 -5.62
CA LEU A 20 -8.57 17.05 -4.21
C LEU A 20 -8.42 15.70 -3.50
N ARG A 21 -9.32 14.75 -3.77
CA ARG A 21 -9.24 13.38 -3.24
C ARG A 21 -7.97 12.68 -3.71
N ALA A 22 -7.64 12.77 -4.99
CA ALA A 22 -6.43 12.17 -5.56
C ALA A 22 -5.17 12.78 -4.95
N PHE A 23 -5.15 14.11 -4.75
CA PHE A 23 -4.04 14.81 -4.10
C PHE A 23 -3.87 14.39 -2.64
N TYR A 24 -4.96 14.39 -1.86
CA TYR A 24 -4.95 13.94 -0.47
C TYR A 24 -4.41 12.52 -0.32
N LEU A 25 -4.87 11.60 -1.17
CA LEU A 25 -4.40 10.21 -1.17
C LEU A 25 -2.92 10.12 -1.54
N ASN A 26 -2.47 10.91 -2.52
CA ASN A 26 -1.06 10.95 -2.91
C ASN A 26 -0.15 11.40 -1.78
N VAL A 27 -0.51 12.48 -1.08
CA VAL A 27 0.26 12.97 0.08
C VAL A 27 0.27 11.92 1.20
N LYS A 28 -0.89 11.34 1.52
CA LYS A 28 -1.00 10.33 2.58
C LYS A 28 -0.16 9.09 2.30
N VAL A 29 -0.20 8.59 1.07
CA VAL A 29 0.60 7.44 0.62
C VAL A 29 2.09 7.81 0.58
N GLY A 30 2.41 9.04 0.18
CA GLY A 30 3.78 9.58 0.10
C GLY A 30 4.54 9.54 1.43
N ARG A 31 3.84 9.67 2.56
CA ARG A 31 4.43 9.59 3.91
C ARG A 31 4.80 8.17 4.35
N MET A 32 4.42 7.15 3.60
CA MET A 32 4.69 5.74 3.92
C MET A 32 5.93 5.26 3.16
N ALA A 33 6.76 4.47 3.84
CA ALA A 33 7.97 3.88 3.26
C ALA A 33 7.59 2.90 2.14
N LEU A 34 8.20 3.05 0.96
CA LEU A 34 8.01 2.14 -0.15
C LEU A 34 8.81 0.86 0.10
N ILE A 35 8.12 -0.28 0.29
CA ILE A 35 8.79 -1.58 0.33
C ILE A 35 9.11 -2.02 -1.09
N ARG A 36 8.11 -1.96 -1.97
CA ARG A 36 8.22 -2.53 -3.31
C ARG A 36 7.31 -1.84 -4.30
N ARG A 37 7.75 -1.81 -5.55
CA ARG A 37 6.96 -1.48 -6.73
C ARG A 37 6.95 -2.65 -7.71
N SER A 38 5.80 -2.93 -8.30
CA SER A 38 5.62 -3.98 -9.32
C SER A 38 4.66 -3.49 -10.40
N GLY A 39 4.94 -3.78 -11.67
CA GLY A 39 4.10 -3.37 -12.81
C GLY A 39 4.84 -2.56 -13.86
N HIS A 40 4.10 -2.09 -14.87
CA HIS A 40 4.66 -1.36 -16.00
C HIS A 40 4.55 0.15 -15.80
N ARG A 41 5.43 0.93 -16.44
CA ARG A 41 5.70 2.36 -16.21
C ARG A 41 4.47 3.21 -15.81
N LEU A 42 3.35 3.06 -16.52
CA LEU A 42 2.11 3.79 -16.25
C LEU A 42 1.26 3.15 -15.14
N LEU A 43 1.00 1.84 -15.19
CA LEU A 43 0.17 1.11 -14.23
C LEU A 43 1.04 0.22 -13.34
N HIS A 44 1.13 0.57 -12.06
CA HIS A 44 1.94 -0.16 -11.11
C HIS A 44 1.27 -0.28 -9.74
N VAL A 45 1.60 -1.36 -9.05
CA VAL A 45 1.23 -1.64 -7.68
C VAL A 45 2.42 -1.35 -6.78
N GLU A 46 2.18 -0.60 -5.72
CA GLU A 46 3.14 -0.34 -4.65
C GLU A 46 2.71 -1.10 -3.39
N LEU A 47 3.66 -1.71 -2.71
CA LEU A 47 3.51 -2.11 -1.32
C LEU A 47 4.27 -1.10 -0.47
N ARG A 48 3.56 -0.45 0.44
CA ARG A 48 4.12 0.53 1.38
C ARG A 48 3.92 0.08 2.82
N ARG A 49 4.76 0.60 3.70
CA ARG A 49 4.80 0.32 5.14
C ARG A 49 4.85 1.61 5.94
N CYS A 50 4.19 1.60 7.08
CA CYS A 50 4.50 2.53 8.16
C CYS A 50 4.36 1.82 9.49
N VAL A 51 5.19 2.22 10.44
CA VAL A 51 5.10 1.80 11.83
C VAL A 51 4.73 3.04 12.65
N TYR A 52 3.76 2.91 13.54
CA TYR A 52 3.23 4.03 14.31
C TYR A 52 2.69 3.57 15.66
N MET A 53 2.46 4.54 16.54
CA MET A 53 1.80 4.35 17.81
C MET A 53 0.30 4.61 17.65
N GLU A 54 -0.53 3.61 17.89
CA GLU A 54 -1.99 3.76 17.86
C GLU A 54 -2.52 3.97 19.27
N GLN A 55 -3.27 5.07 19.48
CA GLN A 55 -4.02 5.27 20.71
C GLN A 55 -5.30 4.44 20.66
N LEU A 56 -5.37 3.38 21.45
CA LEU A 56 -6.58 2.59 21.62
C LEU A 56 -7.56 3.30 22.58
N PRO A 57 -8.85 2.94 22.52
CA PRO A 57 -9.82 3.37 23.54
C PRO A 57 -9.32 3.03 24.95
N ALA A 58 -9.56 3.94 25.90
CA ALA A 58 -9.00 3.87 27.25
C ALA A 58 -9.35 2.60 28.03
N TYR A 59 -10.45 1.92 27.68
CA TYR A 59 -10.85 0.65 28.30
C TYR A 59 -10.05 -0.57 27.79
N ILE A 60 -9.34 -0.44 26.66
CA ILE A 60 -8.47 -1.50 26.11
C ILE A 60 -7.04 -1.27 26.57
N SER A 61 -6.53 -0.05 26.37
CA SER A 61 -5.20 0.35 26.80
C SER A 61 -5.19 1.84 27.11
N GLN A 62 -4.57 2.20 28.23
CA GLN A 62 -4.32 3.60 28.59
C GLN A 62 -3.12 4.17 27.81
N PHE A 63 -2.22 3.31 27.34
CA PHE A 63 -1.01 3.70 26.63
C PHE A 63 -1.12 3.41 25.13
N PRO A 64 -0.47 4.21 24.28
CA PRO A 64 -0.41 3.93 22.86
C PRO A 64 0.32 2.62 22.58
N VAL A 65 -0.16 1.86 21.61
CA VAL A 65 0.35 0.53 21.26
C VAL A 65 1.07 0.57 19.92
N PRO A 66 2.24 -0.08 19.79
CA PRO A 66 2.99 -0.11 18.54
C PRO A 66 2.25 -0.93 17.49
N ARG A 67 2.15 -0.40 16.27
CA ARG A 67 1.49 -1.08 15.15
C ARG A 67 2.27 -0.94 13.86
N GLU A 68 2.22 -2.00 13.07
CA GLU A 68 2.70 -1.98 11.69
C GLU A 68 1.49 -2.00 10.76
N MET A 69 1.41 -1.01 9.85
CA MET A 69 0.46 -1.01 8.76
C MET A 69 1.17 -1.18 7.43
N ARG A 70 0.60 -2.05 6.60
CA ARG A 70 0.98 -2.23 5.20
C ARG A 70 -0.17 -1.81 4.30
N MET A 71 0.19 -1.11 3.23
CA MET A 71 -0.76 -0.60 2.26
C MET A 71 -0.35 -1.05 0.87
N ARG A 72 -1.28 -1.71 0.18
CA ARG A 72 -1.19 -1.95 -1.25
C ARG A 72 -1.85 -0.80 -1.99
N VAL A 73 -1.15 -0.21 -2.94
CA VAL A 73 -1.62 0.95 -3.69
C VAL A 73 -1.53 0.66 -5.19
N LEU A 74 -2.64 0.77 -5.90
CA LEU A 74 -2.65 0.74 -7.36
C LEU A 74 -2.53 2.17 -7.88
N ARG A 75 -1.54 2.42 -8.73
CA ARG A 75 -1.28 3.71 -9.34
C ARG A 75 -1.35 3.64 -10.85
N PHE A 76 -1.95 4.66 -11.45
CA PHE A 76 -1.89 4.95 -12.88
C PHE A 76 -1.34 6.35 -13.10
N ALA A 77 -0.23 6.48 -13.82
CA ALA A 77 0.41 7.78 -14.12
C ALA A 77 0.56 8.67 -12.87
N SER A 78 1.04 8.09 -11.76
CA SER A 78 1.20 8.73 -10.44
C SER A 78 -0.10 9.04 -9.68
N ILE A 79 -1.27 8.77 -10.24
CA ILE A 79 -2.56 8.92 -9.56
C ILE A 79 -2.88 7.63 -8.81
N VAL A 80 -3.25 7.74 -7.53
CA VAL A 80 -3.73 6.59 -6.74
C VAL A 80 -5.15 6.24 -7.18
N LEU A 81 -5.31 5.08 -7.82
CA LEU A 81 -6.62 4.57 -8.24
C LEU A 81 -7.32 3.81 -7.11
N TRP A 82 -6.54 3.03 -6.36
CA TRP A 82 -7.08 2.16 -5.33
C TRP A 82 -6.05 1.92 -4.22
N ARG A 83 -6.55 1.65 -3.02
CA ARG A 83 -5.74 1.28 -1.86
C ARG A 83 -6.42 0.20 -1.04
N GLU A 84 -5.62 -0.69 -0.50
CA GLU A 84 -6.01 -1.69 0.50
C GLU A 84 -5.01 -1.64 1.65
N THR A 85 -5.50 -1.72 2.88
CA THR A 85 -4.69 -1.58 4.10
C THR A 85 -4.89 -2.77 5.02
N SER A 86 -3.80 -3.21 5.63
CA SER A 86 -3.82 -4.18 6.72
C SER A 86 -2.90 -3.68 7.83
N SER A 87 -3.34 -3.81 9.07
CA SER A 87 -2.55 -3.47 10.25
C SER A 87 -2.49 -4.62 11.22
N ILE A 88 -1.35 -4.78 11.88
CA ILE A 88 -1.16 -5.75 12.96
C ILE A 88 -0.69 -5.01 14.21
N ALA A 89 -0.99 -5.57 15.38
CA ALA A 89 -0.36 -5.14 16.62
C ALA A 89 1.07 -5.69 16.67
N LEU A 90 2.01 -4.84 17.06
CA LEU A 90 3.37 -5.26 17.37
C LEU A 90 3.46 -5.54 18.88
N PRO A 91 4.39 -6.39 19.32
CA PRO A 91 4.60 -6.63 20.74
C PRO A 91 5.22 -5.39 21.40
N ASP A 92 5.05 -5.23 22.71
CA ASP A 92 5.40 -3.99 23.42
C ASP A 92 6.91 -3.69 23.37
N GLU A 93 7.77 -4.71 23.22
CA GLU A 93 9.21 -4.52 23.05
C GLU A 93 9.55 -3.77 21.75
N ALA A 94 8.63 -3.73 20.79
CA ALA A 94 8.78 -2.93 19.57
C ALA A 94 8.83 -1.42 19.87
N CYS A 95 8.31 -0.97 21.03
CA CYS A 95 8.26 0.44 21.40
C CYS A 95 9.65 1.10 21.43
N THR A 96 10.69 0.36 21.80
CA THR A 96 12.06 0.89 21.91
C THR A 96 12.76 1.03 20.56
N HIS A 97 12.34 0.25 19.55
CA HIS A 97 13.03 0.15 18.25
C HIS A 97 12.05 0.18 17.06
N LEU A 98 11.03 1.04 17.13
CA LEU A 98 9.93 1.09 16.13
C LEU A 98 10.41 1.19 14.67
N GLY A 99 11.48 1.95 14.43
CA GLY A 99 12.07 2.17 13.11
C GLY A 99 12.96 1.03 12.61
N ASP A 100 13.53 0.25 13.53
CA ASP A 100 14.53 -0.80 13.22
C ASP A 100 13.90 -2.18 13.05
N ILE A 101 12.58 -2.29 13.20
CA ILE A 101 11.85 -3.53 13.01
C ILE A 101 12.02 -3.99 11.55
N SER A 102 12.69 -5.13 11.38
CA SER A 102 12.81 -5.77 10.07
C SER A 102 11.43 -6.07 9.49
N ILE A 103 11.28 -5.78 8.20
CA ILE A 103 10.03 -5.97 7.45
C ILE A 103 9.60 -7.45 7.44
N GLN A 104 10.50 -8.39 7.70
CA GLN A 104 10.18 -9.82 7.65
C GLN A 104 9.72 -10.42 8.99
N ASN A 105 9.95 -9.74 10.11
CA ASN A 105 9.77 -10.34 11.45
C ASN A 105 8.32 -10.76 11.71
N TYR A 106 7.35 -10.01 11.19
CA TYR A 106 5.93 -10.24 11.43
C TYR A 106 5.16 -10.52 10.13
N ASP A 107 5.85 -10.99 9.09
CA ASP A 107 5.28 -11.17 7.75
C ASP A 107 4.08 -12.13 7.75
N GLU A 108 4.11 -13.19 8.55
CA GLU A 108 3.06 -14.21 8.61
C GLU A 108 1.73 -13.72 9.21
N GLN A 109 1.77 -12.69 10.06
CA GLN A 109 0.58 -12.08 10.65
C GLN A 109 -0.21 -11.24 9.63
N PHE A 110 0.43 -10.89 8.51
CA PHE A 110 -0.21 -10.17 7.43
C PHE A 110 -0.93 -11.13 6.45
N PRO A 111 -2.01 -10.66 5.79
CA PRO A 111 -2.63 -11.40 4.69
C PRO A 111 -1.62 -11.61 3.56
N ARG A 112 -1.76 -12.70 2.78
CA ARG A 112 -0.79 -13.11 1.74
C ARG A 112 -0.34 -11.99 0.80
N TRP A 113 -1.25 -11.08 0.41
CA TRP A 113 -0.92 -9.96 -0.48
C TRP A 113 0.03 -8.93 0.15
N ALA A 114 0.03 -8.82 1.49
CA ALA A 114 0.84 -7.89 2.26
C ALA A 114 2.16 -8.51 2.73
N ARG A 115 2.37 -9.81 2.48
CA ARG A 115 3.59 -10.52 2.84
C ARG A 115 4.71 -10.21 1.86
N VAL A 116 5.86 -9.81 2.36
CA VAL A 116 7.03 -9.54 1.52
C VAL A 116 7.59 -10.83 0.93
N ARG A 117 7.60 -11.93 1.69
CA ARG A 117 8.10 -13.23 1.19
C ARG A 117 7.27 -13.74 0.02
N ALA A 118 5.94 -13.76 0.14
CA ALA A 118 5.04 -14.18 -0.93
C ALA A 118 5.21 -13.34 -2.20
N LEU A 119 5.51 -12.04 -2.06
CA LEU A 119 5.80 -11.18 -3.19
C LEU A 119 7.15 -11.50 -3.82
N VAL A 120 8.20 -11.75 -3.04
CA VAL A 120 9.52 -12.16 -3.55
C VAL A 120 9.41 -13.47 -4.34
N GLU A 121 8.68 -14.45 -3.81
CA GLU A 121 8.40 -15.72 -4.49
C GLU A 121 7.60 -15.53 -5.78
N ALA A 122 6.60 -14.64 -5.81
CA ALA A 122 5.89 -14.29 -7.04
C ALA A 122 6.78 -13.63 -8.11
N ARG A 123 7.93 -13.04 -7.73
CA ARG A 123 8.96 -12.56 -8.66
C ARG A 123 9.83 -13.71 -9.19
N ALA A 124 10.06 -14.70 -8.34
CA ALA A 124 10.77 -15.95 -8.66
C ALA A 124 9.83 -17.01 -9.30
N GLY A 125 8.70 -16.57 -9.87
CA GLY A 125 7.82 -17.42 -10.69
C GLY A 125 8.64 -18.19 -11.73
N PRO A 126 8.17 -19.40 -12.07
CA PRO A 126 9.01 -20.54 -12.43
C PRO A 126 10.00 -20.13 -13.51
N ASP A 127 11.26 -20.40 -13.23
CA ASP A 127 12.32 -20.23 -14.19
C ASP A 127 11.91 -20.88 -15.51
N ARG A 128 12.29 -20.23 -16.61
CA ARG A 128 12.07 -20.64 -17.99
C ARG A 128 12.89 -21.91 -18.31
N SER A 129 12.69 -22.99 -17.56
CA SER A 129 13.45 -24.25 -17.63
C SER A 129 12.82 -25.27 -18.60
N LEU A 130 11.89 -24.85 -19.47
CA LEU A 130 11.40 -25.66 -20.58
C LEU A 130 11.64 -24.95 -21.92
N ARG A 131 12.88 -24.55 -22.16
CA ARG A 131 13.42 -24.52 -23.53
C ARG A 131 14.43 -25.65 -23.65
N GLY A 132 13.91 -26.87 -23.64
CA GLY A 132 14.62 -28.00 -24.23
C GLY A 132 15.01 -27.59 -25.65
N LYS A 133 16.32 -27.58 -25.92
CA LYS A 133 16.81 -27.57 -27.30
C LYS A 133 16.16 -28.77 -28.01
N PRO A 134 15.54 -28.61 -29.19
CA PRO A 134 15.40 -29.76 -30.05
C PRO A 134 16.82 -30.13 -30.50
N SER A 135 17.34 -31.21 -29.93
CA SER A 135 18.31 -32.05 -30.60
C SER A 135 17.57 -32.83 -31.68
N GLN A 136 17.69 -32.39 -32.93
CA GLN A 136 17.91 -33.19 -34.14
C GLN A 136 17.91 -32.26 -35.35
#